data_AF-A0A960A592-F1
#
_entry.id   AF-A0A960A592-F1
#
_cell.length_a   1.000
_cell.length_b   1.000
_cell.length_c   1.000
_cell.angle_alpha   90.00
_cell.angle_beta   90.00
_cell.angle_gamma   90.00
#
_symmetry.space_group_name_H-M   'P 1'
#
loop_
_entity.id
_entity.type
_entity.pdbx_description
1 polymer ?
#
loop_
_entity_poly.entity_id
_entity_poly.type
_entity_poly.pdbx_seq_one_letter_code
_entity_poly.pdbx_strand_id
1 'polypeptide(L)'
;VELHDSGPATLPQRIAVTEERLSNVDAIATTGFLTDPTTRRPLVDLRRGLYARVAGERPSGTTTLMEDICVPLDRFAATLADLDRLFDKHGYGIPNVPLFGHAKDGNIHFLLGEDFSQPSGLLRYRKFTRDLARTVLGRGGILKAEHGTGRAMAPFVHQQYGDELYEVMLAIKHLFDPAGVLNPGVLISDDPDEHLRNLKLMPRIEPEFDGCIECGYCEVHTPRLSLTPRQQIVLRRELAARQDDEELVAAVTNGYADYATRSAAPGGACPLGIDTDDVALAPPPGSAGTLLRATRTTTTRTVAAVALAGAAAFTAARSAVRRLRRRDQGSP
;
A
#
# COMPACT_ATOMS: atom_id res chain seq x y z
N VAL A 1 16.58 -9.15 -10.05
CA VAL A 1 17.60 -9.41 -9.01
C VAL A 1 18.55 -8.24 -9.00
N GLU A 2 18.97 -7.75 -7.82
CA GLU A 2 20.01 -6.73 -7.69
C GLU A 2 21.31 -7.40 -7.22
N LEU A 3 22.44 -7.04 -7.83
CA LEU A 3 23.75 -7.58 -7.52
C LEU A 3 24.67 -6.44 -7.09
N HIS A 4 25.39 -6.66 -5.99
CA HIS A 4 26.42 -5.76 -5.49
C HIS A 4 27.74 -6.52 -5.39
N ASP A 5 28.85 -5.83 -5.64
CA ASP A 5 30.20 -6.37 -5.46
C ASP A 5 31.15 -5.29 -4.93
N SER A 6 32.34 -5.69 -4.48
CA SER A 6 33.34 -4.79 -3.90
C SER A 6 33.95 -3.83 -4.90
N GLY A 7 33.85 -4.12 -6.21
CA GLY A 7 34.31 -3.23 -7.27
C GLY A 7 33.83 -3.63 -8.67
N PRO A 8 34.07 -2.77 -9.67
CA PRO A 8 33.63 -3.02 -11.04
C PRO A 8 34.32 -4.23 -11.70
N ALA A 9 35.49 -4.65 -11.21
CA ALA A 9 36.25 -5.77 -11.78
C ALA A 9 35.68 -7.15 -11.41
N THR A 10 34.93 -7.27 -10.32
CA THR A 10 34.37 -8.53 -9.79
C THR A 10 32.89 -8.72 -10.13
N LEU A 11 32.20 -7.63 -10.46
CA LEU A 11 30.78 -7.65 -10.86
C LEU A 11 30.50 -8.49 -12.11
N PRO A 12 31.32 -8.48 -13.19
CA PRO A 12 31.06 -9.29 -14.38
C PRO A 12 31.01 -10.80 -14.09
N GLN A 13 31.90 -11.31 -13.24
CA GLN A 13 31.87 -12.73 -12.85
C GLN A 13 30.59 -13.06 -12.09
N ARG A 14 30.16 -12.19 -11.16
CA ARG A 14 28.90 -12.40 -10.43
C ARG A 14 27.68 -12.37 -11.34
N ILE A 15 27.67 -11.48 -12.33
CA ILE A 15 26.62 -11.43 -13.37
C ILE A 15 26.58 -12.76 -14.12
N ALA A 16 27.71 -13.21 -14.67
CA ALA A 16 27.77 -14.45 -15.44
C ALA A 16 27.28 -15.68 -14.65
N VAL A 17 27.73 -15.83 -13.40
CA VAL A 17 27.26 -16.91 -12.51
C VAL A 17 25.76 -16.82 -12.25
N THR A 18 25.22 -15.61 -12.13
CA THR A 18 23.78 -15.42 -11.88
C THR A 18 22.95 -15.69 -13.14
N GLU A 19 23.42 -15.27 -14.31
CA GLU A 19 22.78 -15.55 -15.60
C GLU A 19 22.72 -17.06 -15.86
N GLU A 20 23.82 -17.77 -15.63
CA GLU A 20 23.85 -19.24 -15.74
C GLU A 20 22.79 -19.89 -14.83
N ARG A 21 22.69 -19.45 -13.57
CA ARG A 21 21.68 -19.97 -12.63
C ARG A 21 20.25 -19.65 -13.04
N LEU A 22 20.03 -18.50 -13.65
CA LEU A 22 18.71 -18.06 -14.11
C LEU A 22 18.34 -18.62 -15.48
N SER A 23 19.28 -19.23 -16.21
CA SER A 23 19.05 -19.76 -17.57
C SER A 23 17.92 -20.79 -17.66
N ASN A 24 17.66 -21.52 -16.57
CA ASN A 24 16.60 -22.53 -16.49
C ASN A 24 15.26 -21.98 -16.01
N VAL A 25 15.15 -20.68 -15.74
CA VAL A 25 13.90 -20.04 -15.34
C VAL A 25 13.12 -19.67 -16.59
N ASP A 26 11.92 -20.25 -16.74
CA ASP A 26 10.95 -19.89 -17.79
C ASP A 26 10.37 -18.49 -17.52
N ALA A 27 11.17 -17.47 -17.81
CA ALA A 27 10.81 -16.07 -17.60
C ALA A 27 9.92 -15.58 -18.75
N ILE A 28 8.78 -14.96 -18.40
CA ILE A 28 7.85 -14.37 -19.38
C ILE A 28 8.51 -13.17 -20.11
N ALA A 29 9.37 -12.43 -19.41
CA ALA A 29 10.14 -11.32 -19.96
C ALA A 29 11.39 -11.07 -19.10
N THR A 30 12.47 -10.60 -19.72
CA THR A 30 13.72 -10.22 -19.04
C THR A 30 14.32 -8.96 -19.68
N THR A 31 14.99 -8.15 -18.88
CA THR A 31 15.78 -7.00 -19.33
C THR A 31 17.27 -7.31 -19.43
N GLY A 32 17.70 -8.51 -19.04
CA GLY A 32 19.10 -8.79 -18.72
C GLY A 32 19.60 -8.00 -17.50
N PHE A 33 20.88 -8.13 -17.18
CA PHE A 33 21.53 -7.32 -16.15
C PHE A 33 21.93 -5.96 -16.70
N LEU A 34 21.46 -4.88 -16.05
CA LEU A 34 21.79 -3.50 -16.40
C LEU A 34 22.81 -2.94 -15.40
N THR A 35 23.98 -2.56 -15.89
CA THR A 35 25.06 -1.98 -15.07
C THR A 35 25.16 -0.46 -15.19
N ASP A 36 24.73 0.10 -16.32
CA ASP A 36 24.71 1.53 -16.55
C ASP A 36 23.69 2.23 -15.62
N PRO A 37 24.10 3.25 -14.83
CA PRO A 37 23.20 3.95 -13.93
C PRO A 37 21.98 4.57 -14.62
N THR A 38 22.12 5.05 -15.86
CA THR A 38 21.02 5.76 -16.55
C THR A 38 19.88 4.84 -16.92
N THR A 39 20.19 3.60 -17.33
CA THR A 39 19.20 2.57 -17.65
C THR A 39 18.68 1.82 -16.42
N ARG A 40 19.50 1.63 -15.38
CA ARG A 40 19.08 0.98 -14.13
C ARG A 40 18.18 1.86 -13.26
N ARG A 41 18.45 3.17 -13.21
CA ARG A 41 17.79 4.08 -12.26
C ARG A 41 16.26 4.07 -12.38
N PRO A 42 15.65 4.12 -13.59
CA PRO A 42 14.20 4.03 -13.73
C PRO A 42 13.58 2.76 -13.13
N LEU A 43 14.25 1.61 -13.19
CA LEU A 43 13.75 0.35 -12.60
C LEU A 43 13.75 0.39 -11.07
N VAL A 44 14.78 0.99 -10.48
CA VAL A 44 14.87 1.19 -9.03
C VAL A 44 13.81 2.18 -8.57
N ASP A 45 13.62 3.28 -9.31
CA ASP A 45 12.62 4.28 -9.00
C ASP A 45 11.19 3.72 -9.15
N LEU A 46 10.95 2.84 -10.13
CA LEU A 46 9.71 2.08 -10.26
C LEU A 46 9.46 1.22 -9.01
N ARG A 47 10.45 0.44 -8.55
CA ARG A 47 10.30 -0.42 -7.36
C ARG A 47 10.09 0.40 -6.08
N ARG A 48 10.74 1.57 -5.97
CA ARG A 48 10.61 2.48 -4.82
C ARG A 48 9.25 3.17 -4.80
N GLY A 49 8.73 3.55 -5.97
CA GLY A 49 7.41 4.18 -6.12
C GLY A 49 6.24 3.21 -6.20
N LEU A 50 6.51 1.89 -6.23
CA LEU A 50 5.50 0.86 -6.53
C LEU A 50 4.30 0.93 -5.59
N TYR A 51 4.54 0.96 -4.26
CA TYR A 51 3.47 1.05 -3.27
C TYR A 51 2.57 2.26 -3.55
N ALA A 52 3.17 3.44 -3.70
CA ALA A 52 2.41 4.66 -3.90
C ALA A 52 1.55 4.58 -5.16
N ARG A 53 2.15 4.18 -6.30
CA ARG A 53 1.45 4.03 -7.59
C ARG A 53 0.27 3.07 -7.48
N VAL A 54 0.52 1.89 -6.94
CA VAL A 54 -0.49 0.83 -6.84
C VAL A 54 -1.62 1.21 -5.88
N ALA A 55 -1.29 1.81 -4.73
CA ALA A 55 -2.29 2.32 -3.79
C ALA A 55 -3.08 3.52 -4.34
N GLY A 56 -2.49 4.29 -5.26
CA GLY A 56 -3.17 5.39 -5.95
C GLY A 56 -4.29 4.93 -6.88
N GLU A 57 -4.21 3.71 -7.41
CA GLU A 57 -5.25 3.10 -8.26
C GLU A 57 -6.45 2.54 -7.47
N ARG A 58 -6.44 2.67 -6.13
CA ARG A 58 -7.59 2.25 -5.31
C ARG A 58 -8.87 2.98 -5.75
N PRO A 59 -10.05 2.37 -5.62
CA PRO A 59 -11.30 3.07 -5.86
C PRO A 59 -11.47 4.29 -4.94
N SER A 60 -11.97 5.39 -5.50
CA SER A 60 -12.32 6.60 -4.75
C SER A 60 -13.29 6.30 -3.60
N GLY A 61 -13.01 6.84 -2.41
CA GLY A 61 -13.76 6.56 -1.19
C GLY A 61 -13.25 5.37 -0.37
N THR A 62 -12.27 4.62 -0.87
CA THR A 62 -11.71 3.45 -0.17
C THR A 62 -10.42 3.77 0.57
N THR A 63 -10.22 3.06 1.67
CA THR A 63 -8.98 3.04 2.45
C THR A 63 -8.08 1.94 1.96
N THR A 64 -6.82 2.28 1.66
CA THR A 64 -5.81 1.29 1.32
C THR A 64 -5.24 0.65 2.57
N LEU A 65 -5.35 -0.67 2.67
CA LEU A 65 -4.74 -1.49 3.71
C LEU A 65 -3.58 -2.25 3.10
N MET A 66 -2.38 -2.01 3.61
CA MET A 66 -1.18 -2.75 3.22
C MET A 66 -0.97 -3.89 4.21
N GLU A 67 -1.24 -5.10 3.74
CA GLU A 67 -0.95 -6.30 4.49
C GLU A 67 0.41 -6.86 4.08
N ASP A 68 1.03 -7.57 5.02
CA ASP A 68 2.44 -7.93 4.96
C ASP A 68 2.66 -9.21 5.75
N ILE A 69 2.64 -10.35 5.07
CA ILE A 69 2.78 -11.68 5.70
C ILE A 69 4.10 -12.31 5.29
N CYS A 70 4.57 -13.30 6.05
CA CYS A 70 5.70 -14.12 5.62
C CYS A 70 5.38 -15.61 5.83
N VAL A 71 5.84 -16.45 4.91
CA VAL A 71 5.67 -17.91 4.96
C VAL A 71 6.97 -18.62 4.57
N PRO A 72 7.18 -19.86 5.03
CA PRO A 72 8.29 -20.70 4.57
C PRO A 72 8.32 -20.80 3.04
N LEU A 73 9.52 -20.75 2.45
CA LEU A 73 9.70 -20.70 0.99
C LEU A 73 9.12 -21.92 0.26
N ASP A 74 9.19 -23.10 0.89
CA ASP A 74 8.58 -24.34 0.37
C ASP A 74 7.05 -24.29 0.33
N ARG A 75 6.43 -23.33 1.03
CA ARG A 75 4.98 -23.09 1.06
C ARG A 75 4.54 -21.86 0.28
N PHE A 76 5.48 -21.02 -0.17
CA PHE A 76 5.20 -19.73 -0.81
C PHE A 76 4.17 -19.82 -1.95
N ALA A 77 4.38 -20.71 -2.92
CA ALA A 77 3.47 -20.85 -4.07
C ALA A 77 2.07 -21.35 -3.67
N ALA A 78 1.99 -22.26 -2.70
CA ALA A 78 0.72 -22.76 -2.19
C ALA A 78 -0.06 -21.65 -1.44
N THR A 79 0.65 -20.85 -0.63
CA THR A 79 0.08 -19.69 0.06
C THR A 79 -0.47 -18.66 -0.93
N LEU A 80 0.23 -18.38 -2.04
CA LEU A 80 -0.29 -17.48 -3.08
C LEU A 80 -1.62 -17.98 -3.67
N ALA A 81 -1.75 -19.28 -3.90
CA ALA A 81 -3.00 -19.88 -4.36
C ALA A 81 -4.11 -19.86 -3.29
N ASP A 82 -3.76 -19.93 -2.01
CA ASP A 82 -4.72 -19.76 -0.91
C ASP A 82 -5.21 -18.32 -0.82
N LEU A 83 -4.30 -17.34 -0.95
CA LEU A 83 -4.64 -15.92 -0.95
C LEU A 83 -5.58 -15.56 -2.10
N ASP A 84 -5.31 -16.07 -3.31
CA ASP A 84 -6.19 -15.89 -4.48
C ASP A 84 -7.63 -16.35 -4.15
N ARG A 85 -7.77 -17.55 -3.57
CA ARG A 85 -9.07 -18.07 -3.12
C ARG A 85 -9.70 -17.24 -2.01
N LEU A 86 -8.92 -16.67 -1.10
CA LEU A 86 -9.44 -15.78 -0.06
C LEU A 86 -9.94 -14.46 -0.65
N PHE A 87 -9.21 -13.87 -1.59
CA PHE A 87 -9.64 -12.64 -2.26
C PHE A 87 -10.96 -12.86 -3.00
N ASP A 88 -11.10 -13.98 -3.71
CA ASP A 88 -12.34 -14.34 -4.39
C ASP A 88 -13.49 -14.59 -3.39
N LYS A 89 -13.23 -15.38 -2.34
CA LYS A 89 -14.23 -15.72 -1.30
C LYS A 89 -14.85 -14.48 -0.66
N HIS A 90 -14.05 -13.45 -0.41
CA HIS A 90 -14.50 -12.23 0.25
C HIS A 90 -14.92 -11.13 -0.73
N GLY A 91 -14.86 -11.38 -2.04
CA GLY A 91 -15.34 -10.45 -3.06
C GLY A 91 -14.39 -9.28 -3.32
N TYR A 92 -13.09 -9.45 -3.06
CA TYR A 92 -12.05 -8.54 -3.57
C TYR A 92 -11.67 -8.94 -5.00
N GLY A 93 -11.29 -10.21 -5.21
CA GLY A 93 -10.93 -10.84 -6.48
C GLY A 93 -9.72 -10.24 -7.22
N ILE A 94 -9.07 -11.03 -8.07
CA ILE A 94 -8.06 -10.53 -9.02
C ILE A 94 -8.78 -9.95 -10.26
N PRO A 95 -8.40 -8.77 -10.78
CA PRO A 95 -7.15 -8.04 -10.58
C PRO A 95 -7.17 -6.94 -9.50
N ASN A 96 -8.19 -6.90 -8.64
CA ASN A 96 -8.39 -5.77 -7.71
C ASN A 96 -7.45 -5.80 -6.48
N VAL A 97 -6.68 -6.87 -6.29
CA VAL A 97 -5.72 -7.01 -5.19
C VAL A 97 -4.30 -7.10 -5.75
N PRO A 98 -3.56 -5.98 -5.77
CA PRO A 98 -2.15 -5.99 -6.13
C PRO A 98 -1.31 -6.76 -5.12
N LEU A 99 -0.39 -7.58 -5.61
CA LEU A 99 0.51 -8.40 -4.79
C LEU A 99 1.97 -8.22 -5.23
N PHE A 100 2.85 -7.96 -4.27
CA PHE A 100 4.29 -7.76 -4.47
C PHE A 100 5.05 -8.07 -3.17
N GLY A 101 6.38 -8.11 -3.18
CA GLY A 101 7.14 -8.24 -1.93
C GLY A 101 8.52 -8.82 -2.10
N HIS A 102 9.03 -9.34 -1.00
CA HIS A 102 10.37 -9.89 -0.87
C HIS A 102 10.31 -11.42 -1.01
N ALA A 103 10.07 -11.88 -2.24
CA ALA A 103 9.82 -13.30 -2.54
C ALA A 103 10.94 -14.24 -2.07
N LYS A 104 12.20 -13.77 -2.10
CA LYS A 104 13.36 -14.53 -1.59
C LYS A 104 13.23 -14.84 -0.09
N ASP A 105 12.58 -13.97 0.65
CA ASP A 105 12.48 -14.03 2.11
C ASP A 105 11.11 -14.58 2.54
N GLY A 106 10.31 -15.09 1.60
CA GLY A 106 8.97 -15.64 1.87
C GLY A 106 7.92 -14.57 2.16
N ASN A 107 8.27 -13.30 1.99
CA ASN A 107 7.46 -12.17 2.40
C ASN A 107 6.58 -11.65 1.25
N ILE A 108 5.28 -11.60 1.51
CA ILE A 108 4.20 -11.27 0.59
C ILE A 108 3.48 -10.03 1.12
N HIS A 109 3.43 -8.97 0.32
CA HIS A 109 2.55 -7.84 0.54
C HIS A 109 1.39 -7.85 -0.45
N PHE A 110 0.24 -7.39 0.03
CA PHE A 110 -0.90 -7.13 -0.84
C PHE A 110 -1.68 -5.93 -0.33
N LEU A 111 -2.44 -5.31 -1.24
CA LEU A 111 -3.22 -4.11 -0.95
C LEU A 111 -4.71 -4.40 -1.08
N LEU A 112 -5.46 -4.13 -0.02
CA LEU A 112 -6.91 -4.13 -0.05
C LEU A 112 -7.42 -2.69 -0.10
N GLY A 113 -8.37 -2.41 -0.97
CA GLY A 113 -9.17 -1.19 -0.93
C GLY A 113 -10.51 -1.49 -0.28
N GLU A 114 -10.81 -0.86 0.86
CA GLU A 114 -12.07 -1.08 1.57
C GLU A 114 -12.79 0.23 1.89
N ASP A 115 -14.11 0.25 1.71
CA ASP A 115 -14.95 1.36 2.14
C ASP A 115 -15.48 1.10 3.55
N PHE A 116 -14.80 1.68 4.53
CA PHE A 116 -15.15 1.56 5.95
C PHE A 116 -16.28 2.48 6.39
N SER A 117 -16.81 3.34 5.50
CA SER A 117 -18.06 4.06 5.78
C SER A 117 -19.27 3.13 5.71
N GLN A 118 -19.12 1.98 5.04
CA GLN A 118 -20.20 1.01 4.86
C GLN A 118 -20.08 -0.16 5.84
N PRO A 119 -21.16 -0.55 6.53
CA PRO A 119 -21.16 -1.72 7.41
C PRO A 119 -20.74 -3.01 6.70
N SER A 120 -21.02 -3.14 5.40
CA SER A 120 -20.61 -4.27 4.58
C SER A 120 -19.09 -4.35 4.41
N GLY A 121 -18.40 -3.21 4.27
CA GLY A 121 -16.94 -3.16 4.17
C GLY A 121 -16.27 -3.59 5.47
N LEU A 122 -16.77 -3.12 6.62
CA LEU A 122 -16.31 -3.57 7.94
C LEU A 122 -16.50 -5.09 8.13
N LEU A 123 -17.67 -5.61 7.76
CA LEU A 123 -17.97 -7.04 7.89
C LEU A 123 -17.08 -7.90 6.97
N ARG A 124 -16.84 -7.42 5.74
CA ARG A 124 -15.94 -8.09 4.78
C ARG A 124 -14.51 -8.14 5.31
N TYR A 125 -13.96 -6.99 5.74
CA TYR A 125 -12.60 -6.93 6.29
C TYR A 125 -12.45 -7.83 7.53
N ARG A 126 -13.40 -7.77 8.47
CA ARG A 126 -13.43 -8.65 9.66
C ARG A 126 -13.34 -10.14 9.30
N LYS A 127 -14.14 -10.58 8.32
CA LYS A 127 -14.17 -11.98 7.88
C LYS A 127 -12.88 -12.35 7.14
N PHE A 128 -12.41 -11.45 6.26
CA PHE A 128 -11.17 -11.63 5.51
C PHE A 128 -9.97 -11.78 6.44
N THR A 129 -9.75 -10.85 7.36
CA THR A 129 -8.59 -10.83 8.26
C THR A 129 -8.54 -12.08 9.15
N ARG A 130 -9.69 -12.57 9.61
CA ARG A 130 -9.77 -13.84 10.38
C ARG A 130 -9.42 -15.06 9.54
N ASP A 131 -9.88 -15.12 8.29
CA ASP A 131 -9.56 -16.22 7.38
C ASP A 131 -8.08 -16.16 6.94
N LEU A 132 -7.56 -14.95 6.69
CA LEU A 132 -6.15 -14.69 6.43
C LEU A 132 -5.30 -15.21 7.59
N ALA A 133 -5.62 -14.81 8.82
CA ALA A 133 -4.87 -15.23 10.00
C ALA A 133 -4.79 -16.75 10.13
N ARG A 134 -5.93 -17.44 10.02
CA ARG A 134 -5.99 -18.91 10.03
C ARG A 134 -5.18 -19.54 8.89
N THR A 135 -5.27 -18.99 7.70
CA THR A 135 -4.59 -19.53 6.51
C THR A 135 -3.08 -19.40 6.63
N VAL A 136 -2.58 -18.22 6.99
CA VAL A 136 -1.15 -17.94 7.09
C VAL A 136 -0.51 -18.72 8.23
N LEU A 137 -1.13 -18.70 9.42
CA LEU A 137 -0.62 -19.49 10.56
C LEU A 137 -0.67 -20.98 10.29
N GLY A 138 -1.72 -21.48 9.59
CA GLY A 138 -1.80 -22.87 9.16
C GLY A 138 -0.74 -23.29 8.14
N ARG A 139 -0.09 -22.32 7.47
CA ARG A 139 1.07 -22.53 6.59
C ARG A 139 2.41 -22.38 7.32
N GLY A 140 2.41 -22.21 8.65
CA GLY A 140 3.60 -21.94 9.44
C GLY A 140 4.16 -20.53 9.19
N GLY A 141 3.32 -19.60 8.73
CA GLY A 141 3.70 -18.22 8.48
C GLY A 141 3.52 -17.30 9.68
N ILE A 142 3.86 -16.03 9.47
CA ILE A 142 3.64 -14.92 10.41
C ILE A 142 2.79 -13.84 9.74
N LEU A 143 1.98 -13.17 10.57
CA LEU A 143 0.97 -12.22 10.10
C LEU A 143 1.52 -10.83 9.80
N LYS A 144 2.69 -10.49 10.35
CA LYS A 144 3.43 -9.25 10.08
C LYS A 144 4.92 -9.55 9.96
N ALA A 145 5.51 -9.23 8.80
CA ALA A 145 6.92 -9.52 8.52
C ALA A 145 7.82 -8.34 8.87
N GLU A 146 7.52 -7.15 8.34
CA GLU A 146 8.33 -5.93 8.50
C GLU A 146 7.54 -4.72 9.03
N HIS A 147 6.22 -4.63 8.81
CA HIS A 147 5.45 -3.43 9.19
C HIS A 147 5.03 -3.37 10.67
N GLY A 148 5.38 -4.40 11.45
CA GLY A 148 4.97 -4.57 12.84
C GLY A 148 3.48 -4.93 12.99
N THR A 149 3.09 -5.38 14.18
CA THR A 149 1.72 -5.84 14.47
C THR A 149 0.68 -4.74 14.23
N GLY A 150 0.82 -3.62 14.95
CA GLY A 150 -0.16 -2.55 14.95
C GLY A 150 -1.57 -3.00 15.35
N ARG A 151 -2.50 -2.05 15.38
CA ARG A 151 -3.90 -2.34 15.74
C ARG A 151 -4.54 -3.41 14.84
N ALA A 152 -4.15 -3.41 13.55
CA ALA A 152 -4.71 -4.29 12.53
C ALA A 152 -4.51 -5.79 12.83
N MET A 153 -3.42 -6.16 13.51
CA MET A 153 -3.13 -7.56 13.84
C MET A 153 -3.05 -7.85 15.35
N ALA A 154 -3.23 -6.85 16.21
CA ALA A 154 -3.16 -7.03 17.67
C ALA A 154 -4.05 -8.18 18.20
N PRO A 155 -5.31 -8.37 17.72
CA PRO A 155 -6.16 -9.48 18.18
C PRO A 155 -5.63 -10.89 17.86
N PHE A 156 -4.67 -11.00 16.94
CA PHE A 156 -4.18 -12.28 16.44
C PHE A 156 -2.79 -12.64 17.00
N VAL A 157 -2.20 -11.78 17.82
CA VAL A 157 -0.87 -12.00 18.42
C VAL A 157 -0.87 -13.25 19.29
N HIS A 158 -1.89 -13.42 20.15
CA HIS A 158 -2.01 -14.61 20.97
C HIS A 158 -2.11 -15.89 20.13
N GLN A 159 -2.93 -15.87 19.07
CA GLN A 159 -3.05 -17.00 18.14
C GLN A 159 -1.71 -17.34 17.44
N GLN A 160 -0.90 -16.33 17.11
CA GLN A 160 0.38 -16.54 16.44
C GLN A 160 1.46 -17.11 17.36
N TYR A 161 1.54 -16.62 18.61
CA TYR A 161 2.65 -16.94 19.51
C TYR A 161 2.31 -18.01 20.56
N GLY A 162 1.03 -18.30 20.76
CA GLY A 162 0.56 -19.24 21.78
C GLY A 162 0.61 -18.68 23.19
N ASP A 163 0.09 -19.45 24.14
CA ASP A 163 -0.13 -19.01 25.53
C ASP A 163 1.16 -18.54 26.21
N GLU A 164 2.21 -19.37 26.19
CA GLU A 164 3.44 -19.12 26.94
C GLU A 164 4.12 -17.80 26.53
N LEU A 165 4.33 -17.60 25.22
CA LEU A 165 4.97 -16.39 24.72
C LEU A 165 4.07 -15.17 24.86
N TYR A 166 2.75 -15.33 24.70
CA TYR A 166 1.82 -14.23 24.90
C TYR A 166 1.82 -13.73 26.35
N GLU A 167 1.84 -14.64 27.33
CA GLU A 167 1.96 -14.29 28.76
C GLU A 167 3.27 -13.58 29.08
N VAL A 168 4.38 -13.97 28.45
CA VAL A 168 5.65 -13.24 28.57
C VAL A 168 5.52 -11.81 28.02
N MET A 169 4.88 -11.63 26.86
CA MET A 169 4.63 -10.30 26.29
C MET A 169 3.76 -9.44 27.21
N LEU A 170 2.72 -10.03 27.82
CA LEU A 170 1.86 -9.36 28.81
C LEU A 170 2.64 -8.94 30.06
N ALA A 171 3.46 -9.84 30.61
CA ALA A 171 4.28 -9.53 31.78
C ALA A 171 5.26 -8.39 31.52
N ILE A 172 5.91 -8.38 30.34
CA ILE A 172 6.79 -7.28 29.92
C ILE A 172 5.98 -5.99 29.77
N LYS A 173 4.82 -6.03 29.10
CA LYS A 173 3.96 -4.86 28.92
C LYS A 173 3.55 -4.26 30.27
N HIS A 174 3.13 -5.10 31.22
CA HIS A 174 2.72 -4.67 32.55
C HIS A 174 3.88 -4.12 33.39
N LEU A 175 5.09 -4.69 33.25
CA LEU A 175 6.28 -4.20 33.95
C LEU A 175 6.62 -2.75 33.58
N PHE A 176 6.53 -2.40 32.30
CA PHE A 176 6.85 -1.06 31.80
C PHE A 176 5.66 -0.10 31.75
N ASP A 177 4.43 -0.61 31.73
CA ASP A 177 3.20 0.18 31.64
C ASP A 177 2.08 -0.42 32.52
N PRO A 178 2.22 -0.37 33.85
CA PRO A 178 1.25 -0.96 34.77
C PRO A 178 -0.13 -0.29 34.70
N ALA A 179 -0.19 0.96 34.24
CA ALA A 179 -1.44 1.71 34.05
C ALA A 179 -2.07 1.51 32.65
N GLY A 180 -1.37 0.85 31.72
CA GLY A 180 -1.87 0.56 30.37
C GLY A 180 -2.04 1.80 29.48
N VAL A 181 -1.31 2.89 29.72
CA VAL A 181 -1.49 4.17 29.00
C VAL A 181 -0.70 4.25 27.70
N LEU A 182 0.33 3.44 27.53
CA LEU A 182 1.20 3.48 26.36
C LEU A 182 0.60 2.66 25.20
N ASN A 183 -0.05 3.36 24.27
CA ASN A 183 -0.62 2.79 23.03
C ASN A 183 -1.55 1.57 23.24
N PRO A 184 -2.67 1.72 23.97
CA PRO A 184 -3.64 0.65 24.16
C PRO A 184 -4.19 0.13 22.82
N GLY A 185 -4.36 -1.19 22.73
CA GLY A 185 -4.94 -1.86 21.56
C GLY A 185 -4.02 -1.98 20.32
N VAL A 186 -2.75 -1.55 20.41
CA VAL A 186 -1.86 -1.49 19.22
C VAL A 186 -0.97 -2.73 19.06
N LEU A 187 -0.50 -3.36 20.14
CA LEU A 187 0.33 -4.57 20.03
C LEU A 187 -0.33 -5.77 20.68
N ILE A 188 -0.99 -5.52 21.80
CA ILE A 188 -1.69 -6.51 22.61
C ILE A 188 -3.09 -5.95 22.80
N SER A 189 -4.09 -6.78 22.54
CA SER A 189 -5.49 -6.45 22.80
C SER A 189 -6.28 -7.71 23.08
N ASP A 190 -7.16 -7.62 24.06
CA ASP A 190 -8.14 -8.66 24.38
C ASP A 190 -9.47 -8.44 23.62
N ASP A 191 -9.63 -7.31 22.90
CA ASP A 191 -10.78 -7.10 22.01
C ASP A 191 -10.54 -7.90 20.70
N PRO A 192 -11.34 -8.95 20.41
CA PRO A 192 -11.21 -9.74 19.18
C PRO A 192 -11.51 -8.96 17.89
N ASP A 193 -11.98 -7.71 18.03
CA ASP A 193 -12.33 -6.78 16.96
C ASP A 193 -11.57 -5.45 17.05
N GLU A 194 -10.48 -5.38 17.82
CA GLU A 194 -9.64 -4.19 17.94
C GLU A 194 -9.20 -3.65 16.56
N HIS A 195 -8.90 -4.53 15.61
CA HIS A 195 -8.54 -4.22 14.23
C HIS A 195 -9.62 -3.48 13.43
N LEU A 196 -10.84 -3.38 13.95
CA LEU A 196 -11.97 -2.64 13.36
C LEU A 196 -12.22 -1.28 14.05
N ARG A 197 -11.48 -0.97 15.12
CA ARG A 197 -11.65 0.26 15.90
C ARG A 197 -10.79 1.37 15.29
N ASN A 198 -11.32 2.60 15.36
CA ASN A 198 -10.59 3.81 14.96
C ASN A 198 -10.00 3.72 13.54
N LEU A 199 -10.72 3.05 12.63
CA LEU A 199 -10.32 2.97 11.24
C LEU A 199 -10.39 4.35 10.62
N LYS A 200 -9.33 4.71 9.90
CA LYS A 200 -9.30 5.95 9.15
C LYS A 200 -10.28 5.84 7.99
N LEU A 201 -11.16 6.83 7.86
CA LEU A 201 -12.03 6.96 6.70
C LEU A 201 -11.33 7.79 5.62
N MET A 202 -11.68 7.48 4.37
CA MET A 202 -11.11 8.13 3.19
C MET A 202 -12.25 8.71 2.33
N PRO A 203 -13.05 9.65 2.86
CA PRO A 203 -14.18 10.22 2.12
C PRO A 203 -13.72 10.85 0.83
N ARG A 204 -14.63 10.87 -0.15
CA ARG A 204 -14.35 11.47 -1.45
C ARG A 204 -14.23 12.98 -1.31
N ILE A 205 -13.19 13.52 -1.94
CA ILE A 205 -12.93 14.95 -2.05
C ILE A 205 -12.77 15.33 -3.52
N GLU A 206 -12.24 16.51 -3.80
CA GLU A 206 -12.03 16.99 -5.16
C GLU A 206 -11.15 16.00 -5.98
N PRO A 207 -11.51 15.68 -7.23
CA PRO A 207 -10.85 14.63 -8.02
C PRO A 207 -9.33 14.78 -8.17
N GLU A 208 -8.84 16.02 -8.21
CA GLU A 208 -7.42 16.36 -8.28
C GLU A 208 -6.62 15.92 -7.04
N PHE A 209 -7.29 15.75 -5.89
CA PHE A 209 -6.66 15.40 -4.61
C PHE A 209 -7.07 14.02 -4.10
N ASP A 210 -8.19 13.48 -4.58
CA ASP A 210 -8.77 12.22 -4.09
C ASP A 210 -7.86 11.01 -4.29
N GLY A 211 -6.98 11.05 -5.30
CA GLY A 211 -5.94 10.04 -5.52
C GLY A 211 -4.94 9.92 -4.35
N CYS A 212 -4.80 10.94 -3.51
CA CYS A 212 -3.84 10.96 -2.39
C CYS A 212 -4.07 9.79 -1.42
N ILE A 213 -3.02 9.02 -1.17
CA ILE A 213 -2.99 7.92 -0.18
C ILE A 213 -2.39 8.34 1.16
N GLU A 214 -2.12 9.64 1.32
CA GLU A 214 -1.56 10.21 2.55
C GLU A 214 -0.23 9.57 3.00
N CYS A 215 0.62 9.21 2.05
CA CYS A 215 1.90 8.54 2.30
C CYS A 215 2.99 9.43 2.91
N GLY A 216 2.84 10.75 2.85
CA GLY A 216 3.80 11.69 3.44
C GLY A 216 5.02 12.03 2.58
N TYR A 217 5.12 11.52 1.33
CA TYR A 217 6.24 11.84 0.43
C TYR A 217 6.44 13.36 0.23
N CYS A 218 5.35 14.13 0.19
CA CYS A 218 5.42 15.59 0.07
C CYS A 218 5.91 16.29 1.35
N GLU A 219 5.83 15.65 2.51
CA GLU A 219 6.13 16.28 3.81
C GLU A 219 7.63 16.50 4.01
N VAL A 220 8.46 15.62 3.46
CA VAL A 220 9.93 15.71 3.54
C VAL A 220 10.45 17.01 2.92
N HIS A 221 9.71 17.54 1.94
CA HIS A 221 10.09 18.72 1.16
C HIS A 221 9.37 20.00 1.61
N THR A 222 8.47 19.91 2.59
CA THR A 222 7.69 21.08 3.04
C THR A 222 8.33 21.73 4.28
N PRO A 223 8.56 23.05 4.29
CA PRO A 223 8.92 23.82 5.48
C PRO A 223 7.96 23.61 6.64
N ARG A 224 8.49 23.53 7.87
CA ARG A 224 7.72 23.21 9.10
C ARG A 224 6.83 24.34 9.64
N LEU A 225 6.63 25.42 8.89
CA LEU A 225 5.93 26.64 9.34
C LEU A 225 4.47 26.70 8.86
N SER A 226 3.99 25.72 8.10
CA SER A 226 2.62 25.62 7.60
C SER A 226 2.18 24.17 7.45
N LEU A 227 0.93 23.97 7.03
CA LEU A 227 0.42 22.64 6.68
C LEU A 227 1.09 22.13 5.40
N THR A 228 1.49 20.86 5.41
CA THR A 228 1.96 20.16 4.22
C THR A 228 0.82 19.89 3.24
N PRO A 229 1.08 19.67 1.93
CA PRO A 229 0.04 19.27 0.98
C PRO A 229 -0.76 18.05 1.46
N ARG A 230 -0.09 17.06 2.06
CA ARG A 230 -0.76 15.91 2.70
C ARG A 230 -1.69 16.36 3.82
N GLN A 231 -1.23 17.18 4.75
CA GLN A 231 -2.04 17.64 5.88
C GLN A 231 -3.24 18.45 5.42
N GLN A 232 -3.08 19.30 4.40
CA GLN A 232 -4.19 20.03 3.80
C GLN A 232 -5.23 19.08 3.20
N ILE A 233 -4.80 18.06 2.45
CA ILE A 233 -5.70 17.03 1.91
C ILE A 233 -6.39 16.23 3.02
N VAL A 234 -5.68 15.88 4.10
CA VAL A 234 -6.27 15.21 5.27
C VAL A 234 -7.35 16.08 5.90
N LEU A 235 -7.10 17.38 6.08
CA LEU A 235 -8.11 18.29 6.61
C LEU A 235 -9.35 18.39 5.72
N ARG A 236 -9.18 18.43 4.39
CA ARG A 236 -10.33 18.38 3.45
C ARG A 236 -11.17 17.12 3.67
N ARG A 237 -10.52 15.97 3.85
CA ARG A 237 -11.21 14.69 4.15
C ARG A 237 -11.91 14.72 5.51
N GLU A 238 -11.27 15.24 6.56
CA GLU A 238 -11.90 15.37 7.87
C GLU A 238 -13.12 16.29 7.83
N LEU A 239 -13.03 17.42 7.12
CA LEU A 239 -14.17 18.32 6.90
C LEU A 239 -15.30 17.63 6.13
N ALA A 240 -14.97 16.87 5.07
CA ALA A 240 -15.97 16.11 4.31
C ALA A 240 -16.64 15.00 5.15
N ALA A 241 -15.92 14.39 6.10
CA ALA A 241 -16.46 13.36 6.98
C ALA A 241 -17.34 13.89 8.11
N ARG A 242 -17.14 15.14 8.55
CA ARG A 242 -17.76 15.73 9.74
C ARG A 242 -18.73 16.86 9.44
N GLN A 243 -19.44 16.77 8.33
CA GLN A 243 -20.43 17.77 7.92
C GLN A 243 -21.59 17.92 8.92
N ASP A 244 -21.74 16.97 9.84
CA ASP A 244 -22.70 16.95 10.94
C ASP A 244 -22.29 17.80 12.15
N ASP A 245 -21.02 18.22 12.24
CA ASP A 245 -20.48 19.06 13.32
C ASP A 245 -20.19 20.49 12.81
N GLU A 246 -21.25 21.32 12.76
CA GLU A 246 -21.18 22.68 12.21
C GLU A 246 -20.17 23.57 12.96
N GLU A 247 -20.04 23.40 14.28
CA GLU A 247 -19.11 24.16 15.11
C GLU A 247 -17.65 23.81 14.78
N LEU A 248 -17.34 22.52 14.71
CA LEU A 248 -16.00 22.05 14.32
C LEU A 248 -15.65 22.47 12.89
N VAL A 249 -16.60 22.31 11.95
CA VAL A 249 -16.41 22.71 10.55
C VAL A 249 -16.13 24.21 10.46
N ALA A 250 -16.90 25.05 11.17
CA ALA A 250 -16.66 26.49 11.19
C ALA A 250 -15.30 26.85 11.82
N ALA A 251 -14.94 26.23 12.95
CA ALA A 251 -13.67 26.47 13.63
C ALA A 251 -12.46 26.12 12.75
N VAL A 252 -12.49 24.93 12.13
CA VAL A 252 -11.41 24.47 11.22
C VAL A 252 -11.36 25.33 9.96
N THR A 253 -12.51 25.66 9.36
CA THR A 253 -12.58 26.49 8.15
C THR A 253 -12.02 27.90 8.39
N ASN A 254 -12.36 28.52 9.52
CA ASN A 254 -11.86 29.83 9.89
C ASN A 254 -10.35 29.84 10.13
N GLY A 255 -9.81 28.81 10.79
CA GLY A 255 -8.36 28.66 10.99
C GLY A 255 -7.61 28.23 9.73
N TYR A 256 -8.27 27.61 8.75
CA TYR A 256 -7.63 27.04 7.55
C TYR A 256 -6.83 28.09 6.76
N ALA A 257 -7.38 29.29 6.59
CA ALA A 257 -6.73 30.37 5.84
C ALA A 257 -5.38 30.79 6.45
N ASP A 258 -5.26 30.76 7.78
CA ASP A 258 -4.05 31.16 8.49
C ASP A 258 -2.90 30.15 8.32
N TYR A 259 -3.24 28.86 8.12
CA TYR A 259 -2.26 27.78 8.02
C TYR A 259 -1.99 27.28 6.59
N ALA A 260 -2.95 27.45 5.66
CA ALA A 260 -2.82 27.00 4.27
C ALA A 260 -2.04 27.98 3.38
N THR A 261 -2.10 29.28 3.66
CA THR A 261 -1.54 30.34 2.80
C THR A 261 -0.02 30.52 2.85
N ARG A 262 0.70 29.75 3.69
CA ARG A 262 2.10 30.05 4.04
C ARG A 262 3.19 29.10 3.56
N SER A 263 2.89 28.04 2.81
CA SER A 263 3.96 27.30 2.13
C SER A 263 3.48 26.53 0.91
N ALA A 264 3.67 27.14 -0.26
CA ALA A 264 4.10 26.37 -1.40
C ALA A 264 5.61 26.19 -1.26
N ALA A 265 6.07 25.00 -0.86
CA ALA A 265 7.40 24.58 -1.25
C ALA A 265 7.29 24.14 -2.71
N PRO A 266 7.85 24.88 -3.67
CA PRO A 266 7.73 24.49 -5.06
C PRO A 266 8.34 23.11 -5.28
N GLY A 267 7.56 22.18 -5.82
CA GLY A 267 8.07 20.96 -6.43
C GLY A 267 8.29 19.75 -5.52
N GLY A 268 7.34 19.39 -4.66
CA GLY A 268 7.32 18.07 -4.05
C GLY A 268 6.85 17.03 -5.08
N ALA A 269 7.75 16.16 -5.57
CA ALA A 269 7.43 15.11 -6.55
C ALA A 269 6.47 14.06 -5.95
N CYS A 270 5.18 14.38 -5.89
CA CYS A 270 4.16 13.42 -5.49
C CYS A 270 4.26 12.22 -6.43
N PRO A 271 4.50 11.00 -5.92
CA PRO A 271 4.59 9.81 -6.75
C PRO A 271 3.26 9.48 -7.44
N LEU A 272 2.18 10.19 -7.15
CA LEU A 272 0.89 10.06 -7.84
C LEU A 272 0.66 11.15 -8.89
N GLY A 273 1.57 12.12 -9.02
CA GLY A 273 1.42 13.25 -9.94
C GLY A 273 0.39 14.28 -9.49
N ILE A 274 0.04 14.31 -8.20
CA ILE A 274 -0.77 15.38 -7.61
C ILE A 274 0.07 16.64 -7.58
N ASP A 275 -0.45 17.72 -8.15
CA ASP A 275 0.17 19.03 -8.10
C ASP A 275 0.07 19.59 -6.67
N THR A 276 1.20 19.65 -5.97
CA THR A 276 1.26 20.12 -4.59
C THR A 276 1.08 21.62 -4.46
N ASP A 277 1.35 22.38 -5.52
CA ASP A 277 1.17 23.84 -5.53
C ASP A 277 -0.32 24.18 -5.67
N ASP A 278 -1.07 23.37 -6.43
CA ASP A 278 -2.53 23.48 -6.53
C ASP A 278 -3.24 23.21 -5.21
N VAL A 279 -2.73 22.27 -4.39
CA VAL A 279 -3.28 22.01 -3.04
C VAL A 279 -3.16 23.26 -2.15
N ALA A 280 -2.00 23.92 -2.17
CA ALA A 280 -1.72 25.11 -1.36
C ALA A 280 -2.55 26.35 -1.77
N LEU A 281 -2.93 26.42 -3.05
CA LEU A 281 -3.73 27.53 -3.60
C LEU A 281 -5.24 27.25 -3.55
N ALA A 282 -5.67 26.03 -3.24
CA ALA A 282 -7.07 25.66 -3.25
C ALA A 282 -7.81 26.28 -2.04
N PRO A 283 -8.95 26.95 -2.26
CA PRO A 283 -9.70 27.57 -1.19
C PRO A 283 -10.29 26.51 -0.25
N PRO A 284 -10.65 26.87 1.00
CA PRO A 284 -11.18 25.92 1.97
C PRO A 284 -12.46 25.24 1.45
N PRO A 285 -12.72 23.99 1.86
CA PRO A 285 -13.96 23.29 1.52
C PRO A 285 -15.19 24.14 1.86
N GLY A 286 -16.16 24.23 0.94
CA GLY A 286 -17.41 24.95 1.15
C GLY A 286 -17.36 26.48 0.93
N SER A 287 -16.21 27.05 0.53
CA SER A 287 -16.13 28.47 0.18
C SER A 287 -16.57 28.75 -1.28
N ALA A 288 -17.04 29.97 -1.55
CA ALA A 288 -17.55 30.39 -2.87
C ALA A 288 -16.54 30.28 -4.04
N GLY A 289 -15.26 29.97 -3.77
CA GLY A 289 -14.19 29.84 -4.76
C GLY A 289 -14.05 28.46 -5.42
N THR A 290 -14.77 27.43 -4.98
CA THR A 290 -14.65 26.04 -5.50
C THR A 290 -15.02 25.90 -6.99
N LEU A 291 -15.71 26.88 -7.57
CA LEU A 291 -16.27 26.81 -8.94
C LEU A 291 -15.30 27.11 -10.10
N LEU A 292 -14.03 27.44 -9.86
CA LEU A 292 -13.20 28.10 -10.90
C LEU A 292 -11.90 27.41 -11.35
N ARG A 293 -11.67 26.13 -11.02
CA ARG A 293 -10.47 25.40 -11.53
C ARG A 293 -10.84 24.12 -12.27
N ALA A 294 -11.40 24.28 -13.46
CA ALA A 294 -11.60 23.20 -14.42
C ALA A 294 -10.78 23.42 -15.71
N THR A 295 -9.50 23.79 -15.63
CA THR A 295 -8.63 23.85 -16.83
C THR A 295 -7.14 23.74 -16.47
N ARG A 296 -6.63 22.51 -16.27
CA ARG A 296 -5.24 22.08 -16.60
C ARG A 296 -4.96 20.67 -16.09
N THR A 297 -5.40 19.64 -16.82
CA THR A 297 -4.90 18.28 -16.63
C THR A 297 -4.65 17.62 -17.99
N THR A 298 -3.52 17.96 -18.61
CA THR A 298 -3.10 17.34 -19.88
C THR A 298 -1.61 17.04 -19.89
N THR A 299 -1.04 16.39 -18.86
CA THR A 299 0.34 15.86 -19.00
C THR A 299 0.73 14.66 -18.13
N THR A 300 -0.19 14.03 -17.39
CA THR A 300 0.13 12.84 -16.54
C THR A 300 -0.31 11.50 -17.14
N ARG A 301 -1.06 11.49 -18.25
CA ARG A 301 -1.57 10.26 -18.88
C ARG A 301 -0.52 9.39 -19.58
N THR A 302 0.66 9.91 -19.91
CA THR A 302 1.67 9.19 -20.70
C THR A 302 2.45 8.13 -19.90
N VAL A 303 2.62 8.29 -18.58
CA VAL A 303 3.38 7.31 -17.78
C VAL A 303 2.48 6.21 -17.21
N ALA A 304 1.23 6.53 -16.84
CA ALA A 304 0.22 5.52 -16.50
C ALA A 304 -0.07 4.59 -17.69
N ALA A 305 -0.04 5.12 -18.92
CA ALA A 305 -0.14 4.32 -20.13
C ALA A 305 1.03 3.32 -20.30
N VAL A 306 2.24 3.63 -19.81
CA VAL A 306 3.39 2.69 -19.86
C VAL A 306 3.26 1.58 -18.82
N ALA A 307 2.74 1.88 -17.63
CA ALA A 307 2.47 0.86 -16.60
C ALA A 307 1.27 -0.04 -17.00
N LEU A 308 0.19 0.54 -17.54
CA LEU A 308 -0.94 -0.19 -18.12
C LEU A 308 -0.52 -0.97 -19.37
N ALA A 309 0.39 -0.45 -20.20
CA ALA A 309 0.97 -1.20 -21.31
C ALA A 309 1.84 -2.36 -20.82
N GLY A 310 2.58 -2.19 -19.72
CA GLY A 310 3.30 -3.27 -19.06
C GLY A 310 2.37 -4.35 -18.52
N ALA A 311 1.31 -3.98 -17.80
CA ALA A 311 0.32 -4.92 -17.27
C ALA A 311 -0.53 -5.59 -18.37
N ALA A 312 -0.90 -4.85 -19.42
CA ALA A 312 -1.60 -5.39 -20.59
C ALA A 312 -0.69 -6.30 -21.42
N ALA A 313 0.60 -5.95 -21.59
CA ALA A 313 1.59 -6.83 -22.23
C ALA A 313 1.80 -8.11 -21.43
N PHE A 314 1.84 -8.04 -20.09
CA PHE A 314 1.89 -9.22 -19.24
C PHE A 314 0.62 -10.08 -19.34
N THR A 315 -0.56 -9.46 -19.44
CA THR A 315 -1.84 -10.17 -19.58
C THR A 315 -2.00 -10.82 -20.95
N ALA A 316 -1.55 -10.14 -22.01
CA ALA A 316 -1.49 -10.65 -23.38
C ALA A 316 -0.47 -11.80 -23.50
N ALA A 317 0.70 -11.67 -22.90
CA ALA A 317 1.71 -12.73 -22.84
C ALA A 317 1.18 -13.96 -22.07
N ARG A 318 0.49 -13.76 -20.94
CA ARG A 318 -0.10 -14.85 -20.15
C ARG A 318 -1.20 -15.59 -20.89
N SER A 319 -2.01 -14.88 -21.68
CA SER A 319 -3.06 -15.50 -22.51
C SER A 319 -2.50 -16.17 -23.77
N ALA A 320 -1.41 -15.67 -24.34
CA ALA A 320 -0.67 -16.34 -25.42
C ALA A 320 0.00 -17.64 -24.94
N VAL A 321 0.68 -17.62 -23.80
CA VAL A 321 1.31 -18.82 -23.18
C VAL A 321 0.27 -19.88 -22.81
N ARG A 322 -0.92 -19.48 -22.32
CA ARG A 322 -2.04 -20.41 -22.04
C ARG A 322 -2.61 -21.06 -23.31
N ARG A 323 -2.60 -20.34 -24.44
CA ARG A 323 -3.02 -20.89 -25.76
C ARG A 323 -1.96 -21.81 -26.35
N LEU A 324 -0.69 -21.52 -26.17
CA LEU A 324 0.43 -22.37 -26.61
C LEU A 324 0.44 -23.70 -25.84
N ARG A 325 0.32 -23.66 -24.50
CA ARG A 325 0.24 -24.89 -23.68
C ARG A 325 -0.99 -25.76 -23.95
N ARG A 326 -2.11 -25.17 -24.42
CA ARG A 326 -3.30 -25.94 -24.85
C ARG A 326 -3.14 -26.57 -26.23
N ARG A 327 -2.26 -26.06 -27.09
CA ARG A 327 -1.94 -26.66 -28.39
C ARG A 327 -1.00 -27.86 -28.25
N ASP A 328 -0.06 -27.82 -27.31
CA ASP A 328 0.87 -28.92 -27.07
C ASP A 328 0.28 -30.11 -26.30
N GLN A 329 -0.88 -29.94 -25.65
CA GLN A 329 -1.61 -31.01 -24.96
C GLN A 329 -2.69 -31.68 -25.83
N GLY A 330 -2.72 -31.39 -27.13
CA GLY A 330 -3.71 -31.94 -28.06
C GLY A 330 -3.11 -32.29 -29.41
N SER A 331 -2.25 -33.32 -29.47
CA SER A 331 -2.25 -34.37 -30.51
C SER A 331 -1.04 -35.31 -30.37
N PRO A 332 -1.18 -36.60 -30.73
CA PRO A 332 -2.40 -37.31 -31.10
C PRO A 332 -3.05 -38.04 -29.91
#